data_AF-A0A0T5ZXC5-F1
#
_entry.id   AF-A0A0T5ZXC5-F1
#
_cell.length_a   1.000
_cell.length_b   1.000
_cell.length_c   1.000
_cell.angle_alpha   90.00
_cell.angle_beta   90.00
_cell.angle_gamma   90.00
#
_symmetry.space_group_name_H-M   'P 1'
#
loop_
_entity.id
_entity.type
_entity.pdbx_description
1 polymer ?
#
loop_
_entity_poly.entity_id
_entity_poly.type
_entity_poly.pdbx_seq_one_letter_code
_entity_poly.pdbx_strand_id
1 'polypeptide(L)'
;MHNKLLTKVRSGFTLIELLIVITIIGILAVAVLSAINPIEQIRRATDQGVDSDAAELLNGLERYYTGFFEYPWDALGEADPSQTLVQDSWVTELISKGEVKPQFADRDSWDSIYTTIAGTVVRLCYDPASTSVQEQADNEGKNKDGSSGCTSGCYRCLPR
;
A
#
# COMPACT_ATOMS: atom_id res chain seq x y z
N MET A 1 -6.05 24.69 72.23
CA MET A 1 -5.94 24.00 70.93
C MET A 1 -5.48 25.02 69.89
N HIS A 2 -4.20 25.02 69.51
CA HIS A 2 -3.64 25.95 68.52
C HIS A 2 -3.62 25.28 67.14
N ASN A 3 -4.61 25.61 66.30
CA ASN A 3 -4.66 25.16 64.91
C ASN A 3 -3.74 26.05 64.06
N LYS A 4 -2.56 25.53 63.69
CA LYS A 4 -1.73 26.14 62.65
C LYS A 4 -2.43 25.99 61.30
N LEU A 5 -2.93 27.09 60.76
CA LEU A 5 -3.41 27.17 59.38
C LEU A 5 -2.19 27.10 58.45
N LEU A 6 -2.04 25.99 57.74
CA LEU A 6 -1.03 25.80 56.70
C LEU A 6 -1.47 26.57 55.44
N THR A 7 -0.95 27.77 55.26
CA THR A 7 -1.10 28.55 54.03
C THR A 7 -0.32 27.89 52.88
N LYS A 8 -1.05 27.34 51.91
CA LYS A 8 -0.50 26.75 50.69
C LYS A 8 0.00 27.87 49.76
N VAL A 9 1.32 28.00 49.62
CA VAL A 9 1.94 28.93 48.66
C VAL A 9 1.62 28.45 47.24
N ARG A 10 0.88 29.25 46.47
CA ARG A 10 0.72 29.04 45.03
C ARG A 10 1.88 29.72 44.32
N SER A 11 2.84 28.92 43.84
CA SER A 11 3.88 29.38 42.93
C SER A 11 3.28 29.54 41.53
N GLY A 12 3.44 30.73 40.92
CA GLY A 12 3.08 30.99 39.53
C GLY A 12 4.29 30.78 38.62
N PHE A 13 4.07 30.31 37.39
CA PHE A 13 5.10 30.22 36.37
C PHE A 13 5.64 31.61 36.02
N THR A 14 6.95 31.72 35.81
CA THR A 14 7.58 32.93 35.30
C THR A 14 7.44 33.04 33.78
N LEU A 15 7.40 34.27 33.26
CA LEU A 15 7.37 34.50 31.80
C LEU A 15 8.60 33.92 31.10
N ILE A 16 9.76 33.92 31.77
CA ILE A 16 11.00 33.37 31.21
C ILE A 16 10.99 31.85 31.14
N GLU A 17 10.39 31.16 32.11
CA GLU A 17 10.22 29.70 32.06
C GLU A 17 9.35 29.31 30.86
N LEU A 18 8.25 30.01 30.62
CA LEU A 18 7.38 29.71 29.48
C LEU A 18 8.07 30.00 28.14
N LEU A 19 8.87 31.08 28.07
CA LEU A 19 9.67 31.41 26.88
C LEU A 19 10.69 30.31 26.55
N ILE A 20 11.42 29.80 27.54
CA ILE A 20 12.42 28.74 27.34
C ILE A 20 11.75 27.43 26.93
N VAL A 21 10.57 27.12 27.46
CA VAL A 21 9.85 25.89 27.11
C VAL A 21 9.41 25.91 25.64
N ILE A 22 8.83 27.02 25.16
CA ILE A 22 8.39 27.09 23.76
C ILE A 22 9.56 27.08 22.77
N THR A 23 10.72 27.64 23.14
CA THR A 23 11.91 27.59 22.29
C THR A 23 12.49 26.18 22.22
N ILE A 24 12.56 25.47 23.35
CA ILE A 24 13.00 24.08 23.38
C ILE A 24 12.05 23.18 22.58
N ILE A 25 10.73 23.34 22.76
CA ILE A 25 9.73 22.57 21.99
C ILE A 25 9.89 22.84 20.49
N GLY A 26 10.11 24.09 20.07
CA GLY A 26 10.32 24.44 18.67
C GLY A 26 11.55 23.76 18.07
N ILE A 27 12.69 23.75 18.78
CA ILE A 27 13.92 23.10 18.31
C ILE A 27 13.74 21.58 18.22
N LEU A 28 13.15 20.97 19.25
CA LEU A 28 12.92 19.52 19.27
C LEU A 28 11.96 19.07 18.16
N ALA A 29 10.91 19.85 17.87
CA ALA A 29 9.96 19.51 16.80
C ALA A 29 10.63 19.46 15.42
N VAL A 30 11.48 20.44 15.09
CA VAL A 30 12.22 20.44 13.81
C VAL A 30 13.20 19.27 13.73
N ALA A 31 13.91 18.97 14.83
CA ALA A 31 14.85 17.84 14.87
C ALA A 31 14.14 16.50 14.61
N VAL A 32 12.98 16.26 15.24
CA VAL A 32 12.18 15.04 15.05
C VAL A 32 11.66 14.92 13.62
N LEU A 33 11.11 15.99 13.05
CA LEU A 33 10.62 15.98 11.66
C LEU A 33 11.74 15.78 10.65
N SER A 34 12.96 16.23 10.94
CA SER A 34 14.13 15.97 10.08
C SER A 34 14.60 14.52 10.11
N ALA A 35 14.33 13.81 11.20
CA ALA A 35 14.73 12.41 11.38
C ALA A 35 13.76 11.42 10.69
N ILE A 36 12.53 11.83 10.42
CA ILE A 36 11.53 11.03 9.72
C ILE A 36 11.54 11.46 8.24
N ASN A 37 11.64 10.53 7.30
CA ASN A 37 11.43 10.82 5.89
C ASN A 37 9.91 10.67 5.57
N PRO A 38 9.11 11.75 5.61
CA PRO A 38 7.66 11.65 5.42
C PRO A 38 7.29 11.19 4.02
N ILE A 39 8.11 11.51 3.02
CA ILE A 39 7.89 11.12 1.62
C ILE A 39 7.99 9.60 1.49
N GLU A 40 8.98 8.99 2.13
CA GLU A 40 9.13 7.53 2.13
C GLU A 40 7.96 6.84 2.87
N GLN A 41 7.44 7.43 3.95
CA GLN A 41 6.26 6.86 4.63
C GLN A 41 5.00 6.92 3.75
N ILE A 42 4.78 8.02 3.03
CA ILE A 42 3.66 8.14 2.09
C ILE A 42 3.79 7.10 0.97
N ARG A 43 4.99 6.94 0.40
CA ARG A 43 5.25 5.93 -0.64
C ARG A 43 4.99 4.52 -0.14
N ARG A 44 5.41 4.20 1.09
CA ARG A 44 5.12 2.89 1.71
C ARG A 44 3.63 2.67 1.90
N ALA A 45 2.88 3.71 2.29
CA ALA A 45 1.43 3.63 2.41
C ALA A 45 0.76 3.39 1.04
N THR A 46 1.26 4.02 -0.03
CA THR A 46 0.83 3.75 -1.40
C THR A 46 1.09 2.29 -1.79
N ASP A 47 2.30 1.79 -1.56
CA ASP A 47 2.65 0.38 -1.86
C ASP A 47 1.75 -0.60 -1.10
N GLN A 48 1.43 -0.32 0.17
CA GLN A 48 0.48 -1.13 0.95
C GLN A 48 -0.93 -1.11 0.38
N GLY A 49 -1.38 0.04 -0.14
CA GLY A 49 -2.66 0.16 -0.83
C GLY A 49 -2.70 -0.69 -2.10
N VAL A 50 -1.65 -0.61 -2.93
CA VAL A 50 -1.53 -1.40 -4.16
C VAL A 50 -1.46 -2.90 -3.86
N ASP A 51 -0.70 -3.31 -2.84
CA ASP A 51 -0.60 -4.71 -2.41
C ASP A 51 -1.97 -5.26 -1.94
N SER A 52 -2.71 -4.48 -1.15
CA SER A 52 -4.06 -4.85 -0.72
C SER A 52 -5.03 -4.96 -1.90
N ASP A 53 -5.05 -3.97 -2.80
CA ASP A 53 -5.96 -3.96 -3.94
C ASP A 53 -5.64 -5.09 -4.93
N ALA A 54 -4.34 -5.38 -5.16
CA ALA A 54 -3.90 -6.53 -5.94
C ALA A 54 -4.28 -7.86 -5.28
N ALA A 55 -4.11 -8.00 -3.96
CA ALA A 55 -4.50 -9.21 -3.24
C ALA A 55 -6.00 -9.47 -3.35
N GLU A 56 -6.83 -8.44 -3.17
CA GLU A 56 -8.28 -8.61 -3.31
C GLU A 56 -8.69 -8.91 -4.77
N LEU A 57 -8.01 -8.31 -5.76
CA LEU A 57 -8.21 -8.64 -7.19
C LEU A 57 -7.86 -10.10 -7.49
N LEU A 58 -6.71 -10.59 -7.03
CA LEU A 58 -6.29 -11.98 -7.22
C LEU A 58 -7.34 -12.94 -6.66
N ASN A 59 -7.82 -12.68 -5.44
CA ASN A 59 -8.89 -13.46 -4.82
C ASN A 59 -10.19 -13.42 -5.64
N GLY A 60 -10.52 -12.27 -6.25
CA GLY A 60 -11.68 -12.13 -7.14
C GLY A 60 -11.55 -12.99 -8.40
N LEU A 61 -10.37 -12.96 -9.04
CA LEU A 61 -10.06 -13.77 -10.22
C LEU A 61 -10.14 -15.27 -9.92
N GLU A 62 -9.64 -15.70 -8.76
CA GLU A 62 -9.69 -17.11 -8.34
C GLU A 62 -11.12 -17.60 -8.06
N ARG A 63 -11.95 -16.77 -7.41
CA ARG A 63 -13.37 -17.09 -7.23
C ARG A 63 -14.12 -17.17 -8.56
N TYR A 64 -13.87 -16.22 -9.45
CA TYR A 64 -14.43 -16.23 -10.81
C TYR A 64 -14.07 -17.54 -11.53
N TYR A 65 -12.79 -17.92 -11.55
CA TYR A 65 -12.36 -19.18 -12.18
C TYR A 65 -13.01 -20.40 -11.54
N THR A 66 -13.19 -20.40 -10.22
CA THR A 66 -13.86 -21.49 -9.50
C THR A 66 -15.34 -21.63 -9.89
N GLY A 67 -16.01 -20.51 -10.18
CA GLY A 67 -17.43 -20.48 -10.57
C GLY A 67 -17.68 -20.76 -12.05
N PHE A 68 -16.81 -20.25 -12.92
CA PHE A 68 -17.05 -20.22 -14.38
C PHE A 68 -16.09 -21.10 -15.19
N PHE A 69 -15.03 -21.63 -14.58
CA PHE A 69 -13.96 -22.42 -15.23
C PHE A 69 -13.22 -21.70 -16.36
N GLU A 70 -13.26 -20.37 -16.33
CA GLU A 70 -12.56 -19.46 -17.23
C GLU A 70 -12.23 -18.18 -16.46
N TYR A 71 -11.34 -17.33 -16.98
CA TYR A 71 -11.07 -16.01 -16.39
C TYR A 71 -11.90 -14.91 -17.09
N PRO A 72 -12.00 -13.69 -16.50
CA PRO A 72 -12.81 -12.62 -17.10
C PRO A 72 -12.41 -12.26 -18.53
N TRP A 73 -11.11 -12.26 -18.87
CA TRP A 73 -10.65 -11.99 -20.24
C TRP A 73 -11.14 -13.05 -21.23
N ASP A 74 -11.22 -14.32 -20.82
CA ASP A 74 -11.75 -15.40 -21.68
C ASP A 74 -13.24 -15.16 -22.00
N ALA A 75 -14.03 -14.83 -20.97
CA ALA A 75 -15.46 -14.53 -21.11
C ALA A 75 -15.71 -13.30 -22.00
N LEU A 76 -14.77 -12.36 -22.01
CA LEU A 76 -14.79 -11.15 -22.85
C LEU A 76 -14.24 -11.39 -24.27
N GLY A 77 -13.72 -12.58 -24.57
CA GLY A 77 -13.08 -12.90 -25.85
C GLY A 77 -11.74 -12.18 -26.06
N GLU A 78 -11.09 -11.77 -24.97
CA GLU A 78 -9.77 -11.16 -24.95
C GLU A 78 -8.67 -12.24 -24.86
N ALA A 79 -7.44 -11.88 -25.19
CA ALA A 79 -6.32 -12.81 -25.08
C ALA A 79 -5.82 -12.91 -23.63
N ASP A 80 -5.20 -14.05 -23.30
CA ASP A 80 -4.51 -14.25 -22.03
C ASP A 80 -3.53 -13.10 -21.73
N PRO A 81 -3.60 -12.48 -20.53
CA PRO A 81 -2.73 -11.37 -20.18
C PRO A 81 -1.28 -11.83 -20.04
N SER A 82 -0.37 -11.06 -20.64
CA SER A 82 1.06 -11.27 -20.56
C SER A 82 1.74 -9.92 -20.34
N GLN A 83 2.05 -9.64 -19.07
CA GLN A 83 2.53 -8.33 -18.61
C GLN A 83 1.55 -7.19 -18.98
N THR A 84 0.26 -7.47 -18.94
CA THR A 84 -0.82 -6.53 -19.29
C THR A 84 -1.30 -5.83 -18.04
N LEU A 85 -1.46 -4.50 -18.07
CA LEU A 85 -2.08 -3.78 -16.96
C LEU A 85 -3.52 -4.28 -16.74
N VAL A 86 -3.99 -4.23 -15.50
CA VAL A 86 -5.39 -4.57 -15.19
C VAL A 86 -6.32 -3.72 -16.05
N GLN A 87 -7.26 -4.37 -16.74
CA GLN A 87 -8.22 -3.68 -17.60
C GLN A 87 -9.54 -3.43 -16.87
N ASP A 88 -10.15 -2.28 -17.13
CA ASP A 88 -11.48 -1.92 -16.61
C ASP A 88 -12.56 -2.95 -17.01
N SER A 89 -12.42 -3.57 -18.19
CA SER A 89 -13.34 -4.60 -18.67
C SER A 89 -13.34 -5.82 -17.74
N TRP A 90 -12.17 -6.26 -17.27
CA TRP A 90 -12.03 -7.39 -16.35
C TRP A 90 -12.65 -7.08 -14.99
N VAL A 91 -12.39 -5.88 -14.47
CA VAL A 91 -12.94 -5.42 -13.18
C VAL A 91 -14.46 -5.29 -13.27
N THR A 92 -14.97 -4.74 -14.38
CA THR A 92 -16.42 -4.62 -14.62
C THR A 92 -17.08 -5.99 -14.71
N GLU A 93 -16.44 -6.97 -15.35
CA GLU A 93 -16.95 -8.34 -15.42
C GLU A 93 -16.99 -9.00 -14.05
N LEU A 94 -15.94 -8.86 -13.23
CA LEU A 94 -15.92 -9.34 -11.85
C LEU A 94 -17.05 -8.71 -11.00
N ILE A 95 -17.31 -7.41 -11.16
CA ILE A 95 -18.42 -6.72 -10.48
C ILE A 95 -19.77 -7.25 -10.98
N SER A 96 -19.92 -7.40 -12.29
CA SER A 96 -21.15 -7.90 -12.95
C SER A 96 -21.54 -9.29 -12.46
N LYS A 97 -20.56 -10.17 -12.22
CA LYS A 97 -20.78 -11.51 -11.64
C LYS A 97 -20.86 -11.53 -10.12
N GLY A 98 -20.65 -10.40 -9.45
CA GLY A 98 -20.69 -10.29 -8.00
C GLY A 98 -19.48 -10.89 -7.29
N GLU A 99 -18.37 -11.08 -8.02
CA GLU A 99 -17.13 -11.61 -7.45
C GLU A 99 -16.38 -10.57 -6.62
N VAL A 100 -16.52 -9.29 -6.94
CA VAL A 100 -15.96 -8.18 -6.17
C VAL A 100 -17.01 -7.08 -5.93
N LYS A 101 -16.73 -6.19 -4.98
CA LYS A 101 -17.65 -5.09 -4.65
C LYS A 101 -17.63 -4.02 -5.74
N PRO A 102 -18.71 -3.26 -5.97
CA PRO A 102 -18.75 -2.20 -6.98
C PRO A 102 -17.66 -1.12 -6.84
N GLN A 103 -17.19 -0.84 -5.61
CA GLN A 103 -16.13 0.15 -5.35
C GLN A 103 -14.77 -0.24 -5.93
N PHE A 104 -14.63 -1.46 -6.47
CA PHE A 104 -13.44 -1.87 -7.20
C PHE A 104 -13.22 -1.05 -8.47
N ALA A 105 -14.29 -0.56 -9.10
CA ALA A 105 -14.17 0.26 -10.30
C ALA A 105 -13.49 1.62 -10.03
N ASP A 106 -13.49 2.07 -8.77
CA ASP A 106 -12.99 3.40 -8.39
C ASP A 106 -11.53 3.39 -7.88
N ARG A 107 -10.80 2.28 -8.03
CA ARG A 107 -9.43 2.15 -7.52
C ARG A 107 -8.41 2.67 -8.54
N ASP A 108 -7.56 3.58 -8.09
CA ASP A 108 -6.47 4.14 -8.91
C ASP A 108 -5.31 3.15 -9.13
N SER A 109 -5.28 2.01 -8.44
CA SER A 109 -4.18 1.04 -8.48
C SER A 109 -4.07 0.26 -9.79
N TRP A 110 -5.14 0.18 -10.59
CA TRP A 110 -5.20 -0.68 -11.78
C TRP A 110 -4.16 -0.33 -12.85
N ASP A 111 -3.82 0.95 -12.97
CA ASP A 111 -2.78 1.45 -13.89
C ASP A 111 -1.35 1.08 -13.48
N SER A 112 -1.18 0.47 -12.30
CA SER A 112 0.13 0.08 -11.75
C SER A 112 0.34 -1.43 -11.60
N ILE A 113 -0.74 -2.22 -11.73
CA ILE A 113 -0.70 -3.66 -11.51
C ILE A 113 -0.66 -4.38 -12.85
N TYR A 114 0.41 -5.12 -13.08
CA TYR A 114 0.59 -6.00 -14.23
C TYR A 114 0.06 -7.39 -13.92
N THR A 115 -0.71 -7.93 -14.85
CA THR A 115 -1.26 -9.28 -14.83
C THR A 115 -0.54 -10.14 -15.86
N THR A 116 -0.11 -11.32 -15.43
CA THR A 116 0.39 -12.38 -16.34
C THR A 116 -0.24 -13.70 -15.95
N ILE A 117 -0.76 -14.44 -16.93
CA ILE A 117 -1.15 -15.84 -16.73
C ILE A 117 -0.15 -16.79 -17.37
N ALA A 118 0.14 -17.90 -16.68
CA ALA A 118 0.86 -19.03 -17.26
C ALA A 118 0.15 -20.34 -16.92
N GLY A 119 -0.59 -20.91 -17.88
CA GLY A 119 -1.50 -22.04 -17.60
C GLY A 119 -2.71 -21.53 -16.82
N THR A 120 -2.95 -22.06 -15.62
CA THR A 120 -4.04 -21.57 -14.74
C THR A 120 -3.56 -20.57 -13.69
N VAL A 121 -2.29 -20.17 -13.78
CA VAL A 121 -1.55 -19.52 -12.71
C VAL A 121 -1.42 -18.03 -13.01
N VAL A 122 -2.37 -17.21 -12.54
CA VAL A 122 -2.36 -15.73 -12.57
C VAL A 122 -1.34 -15.14 -11.60
N ARG A 123 -0.51 -14.22 -12.07
CA ARG A 123 0.47 -13.45 -11.28
C ARG A 123 0.14 -11.98 -11.41
N LEU A 124 0.06 -11.29 -10.28
CA LEU A 124 -0.08 -9.85 -10.21
C LEU A 124 1.22 -9.25 -9.68
N CYS A 125 1.78 -8.28 -10.39
CA CYS A 125 3.04 -7.65 -10.03
C CYS A 125 2.96 -6.13 -10.24
N TYR A 126 3.59 -5.34 -9.38
CA TYR A 126 3.66 -3.90 -9.50
C TYR A 126 5.07 -3.38 -9.23
N ASP A 127 5.37 -2.17 -9.69
CA ASP A 127 6.63 -1.48 -9.45
C ASP A 127 6.54 -0.68 -8.14
N PRO A 128 7.33 -0.99 -7.09
CA PRO A 128 7.26 -0.30 -5.81
C PRO A 128 7.62 1.19 -5.87
N ALA A 129 6.84 2.03 -5.18
CA ALA A 129 7.13 3.46 -5.05
C ALA A 129 8.15 3.76 -3.94
N SER A 130 8.15 2.97 -2.85
CA SER A 130 9.03 3.18 -1.71
C SER A 130 10.36 2.45 -1.86
N THR A 131 11.44 3.07 -1.39
CA THR A 131 12.78 2.48 -1.48
C THR A 131 12.87 1.16 -0.70
N SER A 132 12.18 1.07 0.43
CA SER A 132 12.21 -0.15 1.23
C SER A 132 11.46 -1.34 0.64
N VAL A 133 10.36 -1.10 -0.09
CA VAL A 133 9.64 -2.17 -0.79
C VAL A 133 10.38 -2.51 -2.07
N GLN A 134 11.01 -1.53 -2.72
CA GLN A 134 11.93 -1.78 -3.83
C GLN A 134 13.08 -2.70 -3.44
N GLU A 135 13.72 -2.46 -2.28
CA GLU A 135 14.78 -3.32 -1.77
C GLU A 135 14.29 -4.75 -1.52
N GLN A 136 13.05 -4.92 -1.03
CA GLN A 136 12.45 -6.24 -0.87
C GLN A 136 12.17 -6.91 -2.22
N ALA A 137 11.63 -6.17 -3.19
CA ALA A 137 11.39 -6.69 -4.53
C ALA A 137 12.69 -7.10 -5.24
N ASP A 138 13.76 -6.33 -5.06
CA ASP A 138 15.09 -6.66 -5.59
C ASP A 138 15.66 -7.94 -4.95
N ASN A 139 15.41 -8.16 -3.65
CA ASN A 139 15.78 -9.41 -2.98
C ASN A 139 14.94 -10.62 -3.46
N GLU A 140 13.69 -10.40 -3.84
CA GLU A 140 12.83 -11.44 -4.43
C GLU A 140 13.16 -11.72 -5.90
N GLY A 141 13.74 -10.75 -6.60
CA GLY A 141 14.30 -10.88 -7.95
C GLY A 141 13.24 -11.20 -9.01
N LYS A 142 12.03 -10.66 -8.86
CA LYS A 142 10.91 -10.90 -9.78
C LYS A 142 10.86 -9.88 -10.92
N ASN A 143 10.68 -10.39 -12.14
CA ASN A 143 10.32 -9.60 -13.30
C ASN A 143 8.83 -9.22 -13.25
N LYS A 144 8.41 -8.33 -14.15
CA LYS A 144 7.02 -7.88 -14.31
C LYS A 144 6.00 -9.01 -14.56
N ASP A 145 6.43 -10.11 -15.16
CA ASP A 145 5.61 -11.32 -15.35
C ASP A 145 5.64 -12.30 -14.17
N GLY A 146 6.39 -11.97 -13.12
CA GLY A 146 6.64 -12.79 -11.95
C GLY A 146 7.61 -13.96 -12.18
N SER A 147 8.27 -14.02 -13.33
CA SER A 147 9.45 -14.88 -13.53
C SER A 147 10.61 -14.39 -12.66
N SER A 148 11.50 -15.30 -12.26
CA SER A 148 12.70 -14.94 -11.52
C SER A 148 13.82 -14.48 -12.46
N GLY A 149 14.76 -13.70 -11.94
CA GLY A 149 15.99 -13.32 -12.65
C GLY A 149 16.21 -11.82 -12.78
N CYS A 150 15.35 -11.00 -12.18
CA CYS A 150 15.61 -9.58 -12.04
C CYS A 150 16.70 -9.32 -10.98
N THR A 151 17.58 -8.35 -11.24
CA THR A 151 18.71 -8.00 -10.37
C THR A 151 18.66 -6.58 -9.79
N SER A 152 17.83 -5.69 -10.35
CA SER A 152 17.62 -4.32 -9.86
C SER A 152 16.36 -3.73 -10.50
N GLY A 153 15.58 -2.93 -9.76
CA GLY A 153 14.33 -2.38 -10.29
C GLY A 153 13.28 -3.46 -10.49
N CYS A 154 13.28 -4.43 -9.58
CA CYS A 154 12.42 -5.59 -9.63
C CYS A 154 11.01 -5.28 -9.16
N TYR A 155 10.08 -6.13 -9.59
CA TYR A 155 8.67 -5.95 -9.33
C TYR A 155 8.28 -6.69 -8.05
N ARG A 156 7.39 -6.10 -7.26
CA ARG A 156 6.72 -6.80 -6.17
C ARG A 156 5.61 -7.64 -6.78
N CYS A 157 5.64 -8.96 -6.55
CA CYS A 157 4.59 -9.86 -7.03
C CYS A 157 3.84 -10.47 -5.86
N LEU A 158 2.51 -10.55 -5.99
CA LEU A 158 1.66 -11.09 -4.95
C LEU A 158 1.94 -12.58 -4.78
N PRO A 159 1.98 -13.07 -3.52
CA PRO A 159 2.16 -14.49 -3.26
C PRO A 159 0.98 -15.26 -3.85
N ARG A 160 1.30 -16.47 -4.29
CA ARG A 160 0.32 -17.43 -4.75
C ARG A 160 -0.27 -18.23 -3.61
#